data_AF-A0A3N1P0Y1-F1
#
_entry.id   AF-A0A3N1P0Y1-F1
#
_cell.length_a   1.000
_cell.length_b   1.000
_cell.length_c   1.000
_cell.angle_alpha   90.00
_cell.angle_beta   90.00
_cell.angle_gamma   90.00
#
_symmetry.space_group_name_H-M   'P 1'
#
loop_
_entity.id
_entity.type
_entity.pdbx_description
1 polymer ?
#
loop_
_entity_poly.entity_id
_entity_poly.type
_entity_poly.pdbx_seq_one_letter_code
_entity_poly.pdbx_strand_id
1 'polypeptide(L)' 'MTQGMTKEAAAERLNASEAFVQRMIEKGRLAPDEAGLLDPQRVDDLAQLLERLRENGVGTVIGLIDEELGPVDNA' A
#
# COMPACT_ATOMS: atom_id res chain seq x y z
N MET A 1 -17.08 -10.62 -12.34
CA MET A 1 -16.19 -11.50 -11.55
C MET A 1 -14.84 -10.82 -11.49
N THR A 2 -14.61 -9.96 -10.49
CA THR A 2 -13.26 -9.43 -10.25
C THR A 2 -12.46 -10.57 -9.63
N GLN A 3 -11.40 -11.03 -10.30
CA GLN A 3 -10.47 -11.98 -9.69
C GLN A 3 -9.79 -11.26 -8.53
N GLY A 4 -10.08 -11.68 -7.29
CA GLY A 4 -9.40 -11.14 -6.12
C GLY A 4 -7.90 -11.45 -6.17
N MET A 5 -7.06 -10.55 -5.65
CA MET A 5 -5.61 -10.72 -5.60
C MET A 5 -5.11 -10.99 -4.17
N THR A 6 -3.98 -11.66 -4.03
CA THR A 6 -3.36 -11.88 -2.72
C THR A 6 -2.67 -10.62 -2.19
N LYS A 7 -2.36 -10.59 -0.89
CA LYS A 7 -1.62 -9.47 -0.28
C LYS A 7 -0.25 -9.25 -0.94
N GLU A 8 0.45 -10.34 -1.27
CA GLU A 8 1.72 -10.32 -2.02
C GLU A 8 1.54 -9.66 -3.40
N ALA A 9 0.56 -10.10 -4.19
CA ALA A 9 0.29 -9.51 -5.49
C ALA A 9 -0.10 -8.02 -5.38
N ALA A 10 -0.80 -7.64 -4.32
CA ALA A 10 -1.13 -6.24 -4.06
C ALA A 10 0.09 -5.40 -3.68
N ALA A 11 1.00 -5.98 -2.89
CA ALA A 11 2.25 -5.35 -2.50
C ALA A 11 3.12 -5.07 -3.73
N GLU A 12 3.28 -6.07 -4.62
CA GLU A 12 3.98 -5.91 -5.89
C GLU A 12 3.33 -4.83 -6.76
N ARG A 13 1.99 -4.82 -6.87
CA ARG A 13 1.27 -3.85 -7.70
C ARG A 13 1.41 -2.42 -7.17
N LEU A 14 1.39 -2.25 -5.86
CA LEU A 14 1.56 -0.97 -5.16
C LEU A 14 3.04 -0.54 -5.10
N ASN A 15 3.96 -1.40 -5.52
CA ASN A 15 5.40 -1.23 -5.34
C ASN A 15 5.74 -0.89 -3.88
N ALA A 16 5.16 -1.68 -2.96
CA ALA A 16 5.21 -1.48 -1.52
C ALA A 16 5.38 -2.83 -0.81
N SER A 17 5.66 -2.80 0.50
CA SER A 17 5.80 -4.01 1.31
C SER A 17 4.44 -4.63 1.67
N GLU A 18 4.38 -5.93 1.93
CA GLU A 18 3.16 -6.57 2.45
C GLU A 18 2.66 -5.94 3.76
N ALA A 19 3.58 -5.49 4.62
CA ALA A 19 3.24 -4.75 5.84
C ALA A 19 2.48 -3.45 5.53
N PHE A 20 2.81 -2.78 4.43
CA PHE A 20 2.08 -1.59 4.00
C PHE A 20 0.65 -1.96 3.57
N VAL A 21 0.49 -3.03 2.80
CA VAL A 21 -0.83 -3.57 2.42
C VAL A 21 -1.65 -3.93 3.65
N GLN A 22 -1.02 -4.59 4.64
CA GLN A 22 -1.65 -4.91 5.91
C GLN A 22 -2.11 -3.65 6.66
N ARG A 23 -1.28 -2.60 6.75
CA ARG A 23 -1.69 -1.31 7.35
C ARG A 23 -2.84 -0.65 6.58
N MET A 24 -2.88 -0.78 5.25
CA MET A 24 -4.00 -0.26 4.45
C MET A 24 -5.30 -1.02 4.70
N ILE A 25 -5.21 -2.32 4.98
CA ILE A 25 -6.35 -3.12 5.43
C ILE A 25 -6.82 -2.66 6.82
N GLU A 26 -5.89 -2.49 7.77
CA GLU A 26 -6.20 -2.01 9.13
C GLU A 26 -6.82 -0.60 9.12
N LYS A 27 -6.38 0.26 8.21
CA LYS A 27 -6.95 1.61 8.00
C LYS A 27 -8.29 1.58 7.23
N GLY A 28 -8.78 0.41 6.81
CA GLY A 28 -10.02 0.26 6.05
C GLY A 28 -9.96 0.81 4.62
N ARG A 29 -8.75 1.03 4.08
CA ARG A 29 -8.54 1.50 2.69
C ARG A 29 -8.60 0.36 1.69
N LEU A 30 -8.13 -0.82 2.09
CA LEU A 30 -8.29 -2.06 1.35
C LEU A 30 -9.16 -3.01 2.18
N ALA A 31 -10.07 -3.70 1.52
CA ALA A 31 -10.92 -4.69 2.17
C ALA A 31 -10.68 -6.05 1.51
N PRO A 32 -10.14 -7.03 2.25
CA PRO A 32 -10.10 -8.39 1.76
C PRO A 32 -11.52 -8.99 1.83
N ASP A 33 -11.85 -9.81 0.83
CA ASP A 33 -13.07 -10.61 0.79
C ASP A 33 -13.03 -11.77 1.80
N GLU A 34 -14.11 -12.55 1.89
CA GLU A 34 -14.20 -13.73 2.78
C GLU A 34 -13.08 -14.76 2.55
N ALA A 35 -12.50 -14.80 1.35
CA ALA A 35 -11.36 -15.64 0.99
C ALA A 35 -9.98 -15.01 1.32
N GLY A 36 -9.93 -13.82 1.91
CA GLY A 36 -8.70 -13.08 2.18
C GLY A 36 -8.08 -12.40 0.96
N LEU A 37 -8.82 -12.30 -0.15
CA LEU A 37 -8.35 -11.71 -1.41
C LEU A 37 -8.78 -10.24 -1.53
N LEU A 38 -7.92 -9.39 -2.05
CA LEU A 38 -8.13 -7.96 -2.23
C LEU A 38 -8.71 -7.67 -3.61
N ASP A 39 -9.62 -6.71 -3.69
CA ASP A 39 -10.17 -6.29 -4.97
C ASP A 39 -9.08 -5.60 -5.83
N PRO A 40 -8.82 -6.08 -7.06
CA PRO A 40 -7.76 -5.55 -7.90
C PRO A 40 -7.98 -4.11 -8.33
N GLN A 41 -9.24 -3.70 -8.51
CA GLN A 41 -9.58 -2.32 -8.85
C GLN A 41 -9.21 -1.38 -7.71
N ARG A 42 -9.51 -1.77 -6.46
CA ARG A 42 -9.18 -0.97 -5.27
C ARG A 42 -7.68 -0.79 -5.08
N VAL A 43 -6.91 -1.85 -5.35
CA VAL A 43 -5.46 -1.80 -5.28
C VAL A 43 -4.90 -0.90 -6.39
N ASP A 44 -5.44 -0.96 -7.60
CA ASP A 44 -5.01 -0.10 -8.71
C ASP A 44 -5.33 1.39 -8.45
N ASP A 45 -6.54 1.69 -7.95
CA ASP A 45 -6.92 3.04 -7.51
C ASP A 45 -5.97 3.59 -6.45
N LEU A 46 -5.56 2.75 -5.49
CA LEU A 46 -4.57 3.12 -4.48
C LEU A 46 -3.17 3.33 -5.09
N ALA A 47 -2.76 2.49 -6.05
CA ALA A 47 -1.49 2.63 -6.76
C ALA A 47 -1.42 3.98 -7.50
N GLN A 48 -2.47 4.31 -8.24
CA GLN A 48 -2.56 5.60 -8.96
C GLN A 48 -2.57 6.79 -7.99
N LEU A 49 -3.22 6.66 -6.83
CA LEU A 49 -3.18 7.71 -5.80
C LEU A 49 -1.77 7.89 -5.25
N LEU A 50 -1.06 6.80 -4.94
CA LEU A 50 0.32 6.84 -4.44
C LEU A 50 1.28 7.43 -5.48
N GLU A 51 1.11 7.09 -6.75
CA GLU A 51 1.88 7.64 -7.86
C GLU A 51 1.66 9.16 -7.96
N ARG A 52 0.41 9.61 -7.97
CA ARG A 52 0.09 11.06 -7.99
C ARG A 52 0.64 11.79 -6.76
N LEU A 53 0.57 11.19 -5.57
CA LEU A 53 1.12 11.79 -4.35
C LEU A 53 2.65 11.91 -4.42
N ARG A 54 3.32 10.93 -5.04
CA ARG A 54 4.77 10.94 -5.29
C ARG A 54 5.14 12.03 -6.30
N GLU A 55 4.39 12.16 -7.39
CA GLU A 55 4.62 13.17 -8.43
C GLU A 55 4.36 14.61 -7.93
N ASN A 56 3.38 14.79 -7.04
CA ASN A 56 3.05 16.10 -6.48
C ASN A 56 3.94 16.52 -5.29
N GLY A 57 5.00 15.76 -4.98
CA GLY A 57 6.00 16.18 -3.99
C GLY A 57 5.53 16.08 -2.54
N VAL A 58 4.59 15.19 -2.21
CA VAL A 58 4.30 14.87 -0.80
C VAL A 58 5.37 13.89 -0.31
N GLY A 59 6.58 14.40 -0.06
CA GLY A 59 7.67 13.66 0.60
C GLY A 59 7.26 13.02 1.94
N THR A 60 6.12 13.42 2.50
CA THR A 60 5.49 12.85 3.69
C THR A 60 4.91 11.44 3.48
N VAL A 61 4.53 11.03 2.27
CA VAL A 61 3.94 9.68 2.06
C VAL A 61 4.99 8.59 2.21
N ILE A 62 6.23 8.84 1.78
CA ILE A 62 7.36 7.94 2.05
C ILE A 62 7.74 8.03 3.54
N GLY A 63 7.70 9.21 4.15
CA GLY A 63 7.94 9.37 5.61
C GLY A 63 6.98 8.56 6.49
N LEU A 64 5.70 8.42 6.11
CA LEU A 64 4.73 7.57 6.84
C LEU A 64 4.95 6.05 6.66
N ILE A 65 5.78 5.65 5.68
CA ILE A 65 6.13 4.25 5.40
C ILE A 65 7.50 3.91 6.02
N ASP A 66 8.44 4.86 5.99
CA ASP A 66 9.83 4.69 6.44
C ASP A 66 10.03 4.90 7.95
N GLU A 67 9.20 5.72 8.63
CA GLU A 67 9.35 6.05 10.06
C GLU A 67 9.09 4.86 11.02
N GLU A 68 8.74 3.67 10.50
CA GLU A 68 8.64 2.42 11.28
C GLU A 68 9.74 1.40 10.93
N LEU A 69 10.87 1.84 10.36
CA LEU A 69 12.09 1.04 10.16
C LEU A 69 13.34 1.67 10.82
N GLY A 70 13.21 2.20 12.04
CA GLY A 70 14.37 2.53 12.90
C GLY A 70 15.22 3.73 12.43
N PRO A 71 15.97 4.36 13.34
CA PRO A 71 16.55 5.68 13.10
C PRO A 71 17.63 5.62 12.02
N VAL A 72 17.53 6.52 11.03
CA VAL A 72 18.71 6.95 10.27
C VAL A 72 19.57 7.80 11.21
N ASP A 73 20.46 7.11 11.92
CA ASP A 73 21.60 7.69 12.62
C ASP A 73 22.39 8.54 11.60
N ASN A 74 22.23 9.87 11.67
CA ASN A 74 23.14 10.81 11.03
C ASN A 74 24.24 11.12 12.04
N ALA A 75 25.36 10.41 11.90
CA ALA A 75 26.64 10.73 12.51
C ALA A 75 27.30 11.92 11.81
#